data_AF-A0A4U2ZDC9-F1
#
_entry.id   AF-A0A4U2ZDC9-F1
#
_cell.length_a   1.000
_cell.length_b   1.000
_cell.length_c   1.000
_cell.angle_alpha   90.00
_cell.angle_beta   90.00
_cell.angle_gamma   90.00
#
_symmetry.space_group_name_H-M   'P 1'
#
loop_
_entity.id
_entity.type
_entity.pdbx_description
1 polymer ?
#
loop_
_entity_poly.entity_id
_entity_poly.type
_entity_poly.pdbx_seq_one_letter_code
_entity_poly.pdbx_strand_id
1 'polypeptide(L)'
;MLEGTCCFNLEGLFNEFALKLKFPNYFGGNWDAFDECLNDLDWLDCHQYILFIKDFDHILADEKDEFGTFIDILKLTVDDWTSGRMNNIVSSATFHIVIHSESENNLLK
;
A
#
# COMPACT_ATOMS: atom_id res chain seq x y z
N MET A 1 1.42 -2.37 -9.71
CA MET A 1 2.72 -1.70 -9.50
C MET A 1 2.43 -0.25 -9.22
N LEU A 2 2.86 0.22 -8.05
CA LEU A 2 2.77 1.59 -7.60
C LEU A 2 4.11 2.30 -7.88
N GLU A 3 4.03 3.54 -8.34
CA GLU A 3 5.20 4.38 -8.59
C GLU A 3 5.39 5.35 -7.40
N GLY A 4 6.45 5.17 -6.62
CA GLY A 4 6.75 6.06 -5.48
C GLY A 4 6.98 7.51 -5.91
N THR A 5 7.41 7.73 -7.16
CA THR A 5 7.51 9.06 -7.77
C THR A 5 6.16 9.75 -7.99
N CYS A 6 5.03 9.07 -7.78
CA CYS A 6 3.69 9.68 -7.74
C CYS A 6 3.22 9.99 -6.32
N CYS A 7 4.01 9.65 -5.28
CA CYS A 7 3.56 9.57 -3.89
C CYS A 7 4.35 10.48 -2.94
N PHE A 8 4.84 11.63 -3.40
CA PHE A 8 5.65 12.55 -2.59
C PHE A 8 4.94 13.11 -1.35
N ASN A 9 3.59 13.18 -1.39
CA ASN A 9 2.70 13.64 -0.33
C ASN A 9 1.45 12.74 -0.24
N LEU A 10 0.59 12.97 0.76
CA LEU A 10 -0.63 12.21 1.01
C LEU A 10 -1.58 12.18 -0.20
N GLU A 11 -1.79 13.31 -0.85
CA GLU A 11 -2.67 13.39 -2.03
C GLU A 11 -2.15 12.48 -3.16
N GLY A 12 -0.85 12.56 -3.46
CA GLY A 12 -0.20 11.71 -4.45
C GLY A 12 -0.29 10.22 -4.09
N LEU A 13 0.00 9.89 -2.82
CA LEU A 13 -0.08 8.53 -2.30
C LEU A 13 -1.48 7.93 -2.46
N PHE A 14 -2.49 8.65 -1.98
CA PHE A 14 -3.88 8.20 -2.04
C PHE A 14 -4.37 8.06 -3.48
N ASN A 15 -4.03 9.00 -4.35
CA ASN A 15 -4.40 8.94 -5.76
C ASN A 15 -3.75 7.75 -6.49
N GLU A 16 -2.46 7.51 -6.26
CA GLU A 16 -1.73 6.41 -6.91
C GLU A 16 -2.28 5.04 -6.44
N PHE A 17 -2.53 4.87 -5.15
CA PHE A 17 -3.17 3.65 -4.64
C PHE A 17 -4.59 3.46 -5.16
N ALA A 18 -5.42 4.51 -5.09
CA ALA A 18 -6.79 4.43 -5.57
C ALA A 18 -6.87 4.07 -7.05
N LEU A 19 -5.99 4.65 -7.87
CA LEU A 19 -5.94 4.37 -9.30
C LEU A 19 -5.42 2.95 -9.60
N LYS A 20 -4.31 2.53 -8.99
CA LYS A 20 -3.67 1.23 -9.30
C LYS A 20 -4.42 0.04 -8.72
N LEU A 21 -5.04 0.21 -7.55
CA LEU A 21 -5.85 -0.83 -6.89
C LEU A 21 -7.33 -0.71 -7.20
N LYS A 22 -7.72 0.28 -8.03
CA LYS A 22 -9.11 0.56 -8.42
C LYS A 22 -10.03 0.72 -7.22
N PHE A 23 -9.61 1.52 -6.24
CA PHE A 23 -10.43 1.81 -5.08
C PHE A 23 -11.81 2.33 -5.52
N PRO A 24 -12.88 2.02 -4.78
CA PRO A 24 -14.22 2.47 -5.10
C PRO A 24 -14.34 3.99 -5.13
N ASN A 25 -15.35 4.48 -5.85
CA ASN A 25 -15.64 5.91 -5.97
C ASN A 25 -15.98 6.60 -4.63
N TYR A 26 -16.24 5.83 -3.57
CA TYR A 26 -16.48 6.34 -2.22
C TYR A 26 -15.21 6.56 -1.41
N PHE A 27 -14.03 6.25 -1.95
CA PHE A 27 -12.76 6.43 -1.26
C PHE A 27 -12.59 7.89 -0.78
N GLY A 28 -12.44 8.05 0.54
CA GLY A 28 -12.55 9.33 1.22
C GLY A 28 -11.27 10.18 1.26
N GLY A 29 -10.15 9.70 0.70
CA GLY A 29 -8.89 10.46 0.65
C GLY A 29 -8.29 10.75 2.03
N ASN A 30 -8.41 9.80 2.96
CA ASN A 30 -7.87 9.90 4.33
C ASN A 30 -7.40 8.51 4.80
N TRP A 31 -6.73 8.46 5.95
CA TRP A 31 -6.15 7.23 6.48
C TRP A 31 -7.16 6.13 6.80
N ASP A 32 -8.31 6.48 7.38
CA ASP A 32 -9.35 5.50 7.72
C ASP A 32 -9.89 4.83 6.44
N ALA A 33 -10.19 5.63 5.41
CA ALA A 33 -10.65 5.12 4.12
C ALA A 33 -9.58 4.31 3.37
N PHE A 34 -8.30 4.65 3.58
CA PHE A 34 -7.17 3.96 2.97
C PHE A 34 -6.95 2.58 3.59
N ASP A 35 -6.97 2.52 4.92
CA ASP A 35 -6.90 1.27 5.69
C ASP A 35 -8.08 0.35 5.34
N GLU A 36 -9.30 0.88 5.28
CA GLU A 36 -10.49 0.13 4.86
C GLU A 36 -10.33 -0.45 3.46
N CYS A 37 -9.92 0.36 2.47
CA CYS A 37 -9.80 -0.10 1.09
C CYS A 37 -8.66 -1.12 0.90
N LEU A 38 -7.52 -0.98 1.58
CA LEU A 38 -6.44 -1.98 1.51
C LEU A 38 -6.85 -3.30 2.18
N ASN A 39 -7.72 -3.21 3.18
CA ASN A 39 -8.26 -4.35 3.88
C ASN A 39 -9.56 -4.89 3.28
N ASP A 40 -10.10 -4.33 2.22
CA ASP A 40 -11.27 -4.88 1.53
C ASP A 40 -11.06 -4.75 0.03
N LEU A 41 -10.40 -5.72 -0.59
CA LEU A 41 -10.11 -5.72 -2.03
C LEU A 41 -11.08 -6.61 -2.82
N ASP A 42 -12.30 -6.82 -2.30
CA ASP A 42 -13.25 -7.79 -2.87
C ASP A 42 -13.67 -7.46 -4.31
N TRP A 43 -13.48 -6.21 -4.77
CA TRP A 43 -13.75 -5.81 -6.16
C TRP A 43 -12.69 -6.28 -7.19
N LEU A 44 -11.53 -6.79 -6.76
CA LEU A 44 -10.46 -7.23 -7.67
C LEU A 44 -10.59 -8.69 -8.14
N ASP A 45 -11.62 -9.43 -7.70
CA ASP A 45 -11.90 -10.84 -8.04
C ASP A 45 -10.65 -11.74 -7.97
N CYS A 46 -9.84 -11.51 -6.93
CA CYS A 46 -8.58 -12.19 -6.69
C CYS A 46 -8.50 -12.67 -5.23
N HIS A 47 -7.79 -13.78 -5.02
CA HIS A 47 -7.60 -14.35 -3.68
C HIS A 47 -6.20 -14.06 -3.12
N GLN A 48 -5.25 -13.63 -3.95
CA GLN A 48 -3.87 -13.40 -3.58
C GLN A 48 -3.37 -12.15 -4.28
N TYR A 49 -2.60 -11.32 -3.55
CA TYR A 49 -2.16 -10.01 -4.00
C TYR A 49 -0.66 -9.84 -3.80
N ILE A 50 -0.01 -9.23 -4.79
CA ILE A 50 1.37 -8.74 -4.67
C ILE A 50 1.35 -7.25 -4.98
N LEU A 51 1.59 -6.44 -3.95
CA LEU A 51 1.75 -5.01 -4.07
C LEU A 51 3.23 -4.69 -4.29
N PHE A 52 3.60 -4.43 -5.54
CA PHE A 52 4.95 -3.97 -5.88
C PHE A 52 5.01 -2.45 -5.87
N ILE A 53 5.88 -1.87 -5.04
CA ILE A 53 6.12 -0.43 -4.91
C ILE A 53 7.52 -0.12 -5.41
N LYS A 54 7.59 0.64 -6.50
CA LYS A 54 8.84 1.11 -7.11
C LYS A 54 9.23 2.48 -6.53
N ASP A 55 10.52 2.80 -6.55
CA ASP A 55 11.09 4.09 -6.14
C ASP A 55 10.60 4.51 -4.74
N PHE A 56 10.63 3.57 -3.80
CA PHE A 56 10.02 3.68 -2.48
C PHE A 56 10.58 4.83 -1.63
N ASP A 57 11.81 5.27 -1.91
CA ASP A 57 12.45 6.41 -1.24
C ASP A 57 11.70 7.74 -1.43
N HIS A 58 10.81 7.82 -2.44
CA HIS A 58 10.00 9.01 -2.70
C HIS A 58 8.66 9.02 -1.94
N ILE A 59 8.25 7.90 -1.34
CA ILE A 59 6.98 7.80 -0.63
C ILE A 59 7.00 8.78 0.55
N LEU A 60 6.07 9.74 0.54
CA LEU A 60 5.88 10.77 1.57
C LEU A 60 7.16 11.57 1.87
N ALA A 61 8.03 11.76 0.88
CA ALA A 61 9.28 12.50 1.06
C ALA A 61 9.05 13.97 1.49
N ASP A 62 7.92 14.58 1.11
CA ASP A 62 7.51 15.93 1.50
C ASP A 62 6.72 15.97 2.82
N GLU A 63 6.23 14.81 3.30
CA GLU A 63 5.34 14.67 4.48
C GLU A 63 5.79 13.53 5.39
N LYS A 64 7.04 13.58 5.84
CA LYS A 64 7.72 12.48 6.55
C LYS A 64 7.03 12.04 7.85
N ASP A 65 6.30 12.94 8.52
CA ASP A 65 5.57 12.61 9.75
C ASP A 65 4.42 11.61 9.49
N GLU A 66 3.91 11.55 8.27
CA GLU A 66 2.84 10.65 7.82
C GLU A 66 3.37 9.25 7.46
N PHE A 67 4.68 9.11 7.24
CA PHE A 67 5.31 7.87 6.80
C PHE A 67 5.16 6.72 7.81
N GLY A 68 5.17 7.04 9.11
CA GLY A 68 4.94 6.05 10.17
C GLY A 68 3.56 5.40 10.03
N THR A 69 2.52 6.21 9.89
CA THR A 69 1.13 5.76 9.69
C THR A 69 1.01 4.87 8.46
N PHE A 70 1.59 5.29 7.33
CA PHE A 70 1.60 4.49 6.11
C PHE A 70 2.19 3.09 6.31
N ILE A 71 3.38 3.01 6.92
CA ILE A 71 4.06 1.75 7.17
C ILE A 71 3.26 0.85 8.12
N ASP A 72 2.64 1.43 9.14
CA ASP A 72 1.85 0.67 10.10
C ASP A 72 0.59 0.09 9.46
N ILE A 73 -0.11 0.84 8.61
CA ILE A 73 -1.23 0.31 7.82
C ILE A 73 -0.76 -0.85 6.93
N LEU A 74 0.35 -0.69 6.18
CA LEU A 74 0.85 -1.77 5.32
C LEU A 74 1.17 -3.06 6.09
N LYS A 75 1.75 -2.95 7.29
CA LYS A 75 2.03 -4.11 8.15
C LYS A 75 0.73 -4.76 8.64
N LEU A 76 -0.20 -3.97 9.16
CA LEU A 76 -1.49 -4.44 9.65
C LEU A 76 -2.28 -5.14 8.54
N THR A 77 -2.30 -4.56 7.33
CA THR A 77 -2.90 -5.21 6.15
C THR A 77 -2.27 -6.59 5.92
N VAL A 78 -0.94 -6.71 5.86
CA VAL A 78 -0.27 -8.02 5.66
C VAL A 78 -0.65 -9.00 6.78
N ASP A 79 -0.64 -8.56 8.04
CA ASP A 79 -0.99 -9.39 9.19
C ASP A 79 -2.45 -9.87 9.15
N ASP A 80 -3.39 -9.00 8.79
CA ASP A 80 -4.82 -9.30 8.70
C ASP A 80 -5.15 -10.25 7.54
N TRP A 81 -4.47 -10.08 6.40
CA TRP A 81 -4.61 -11.00 5.27
C TRP A 81 -4.03 -12.39 5.58
N THR A 82 -2.89 -12.45 6.29
CA THR A 82 -2.20 -13.73 6.58
C THR A 82 -2.75 -14.49 7.78
N SER A 83 -3.30 -13.80 8.78
CA SER A 83 -3.85 -14.41 10.00
C SER A 83 -5.24 -15.04 9.78
N GLY A 84 -5.84 -14.83 8.61
CA GLY A 84 -7.13 -15.37 8.23
C GLY A 84 -8.28 -14.50 8.74
N ARG A 85 -9.00 -13.89 7.80
CA ARG A 85 -10.20 -13.11 8.06
C ARG A 85 -11.33 -14.03 8.51
N MET A 86 -11.46 -14.18 9.82
CA MET A 86 -12.65 -14.64 10.57
C MET A 86 -13.62 -15.58 9.81
N ASN A 87 -13.40 -16.90 9.92
CA ASN A 87 -14.41 -17.98 9.99
C ASN A 87 -13.80 -19.34 9.60
N ASN A 88 -13.07 -20.01 10.52
CA ASN A 88 -12.77 -21.47 10.52
C ASN A 88 -12.33 -22.16 9.21
N ILE A 89 -11.92 -21.41 8.19
CA ILE A 89 -11.36 -21.89 6.94
C ILE A 89 -9.98 -21.25 6.88
N VAL A 90 -8.95 -22.09 6.78
CA VAL A 90 -7.58 -21.64 6.53
C VAL A 90 -7.61 -20.86 5.22
N SER A 91 -7.62 -19.53 5.30
CA SER A 91 -7.57 -18.67 4.13
C SER A 91 -6.23 -18.88 3.47
N SER A 92 -6.21 -19.32 2.21
CA SER A 92 -4.99 -19.31 1.41
C SER A 92 -4.71 -17.92 0.83
N ALA A 93 -5.41 -16.88 1.30
CA ALA A 93 -5.21 -15.54 0.81
C ALA A 93 -3.87 -15.01 1.31
N THR A 94 -3.03 -14.58 0.39
CA THR A 94 -1.71 -14.03 0.69
C THR A 94 -1.66 -12.61 0.15
N PHE A 95 -1.25 -11.67 1.00
CA PHE A 95 -0.96 -10.30 0.60
C PHE A 95 0.52 -10.05 0.83
N HIS A 96 1.28 -9.89 -0.25
CA HIS A 96 2.71 -9.62 -0.19
C HIS A 96 3.00 -8.19 -0.65
N ILE A 97 3.90 -7.51 0.06
CA ILE A 97 4.40 -6.20 -0.35
C ILE A 97 5.86 -6.37 -0.74
N VAL A 98 6.19 -5.96 -1.96
CA VAL A 98 7.56 -5.96 -2.48
C VAL A 98 7.97 -4.52 -2.70
N ILE A 99 9.04 -4.12 -2.02
CA ILE A 99 9.58 -2.76 -2.06
C ILE A 99 10.85 -2.75 -2.91
N HIS A 100 10.90 -1.83 -3.86
CA HIS A 100 12.10 -1.50 -4.61
C HIS A 100 12.48 -0.04 -4.34
N SER A 101 13.68 0.14 -3.81
CA SER A 101 14.39 1.42 -3.75
C SER A 101 15.62 1.35 -4.64
N GLU A 102 15.96 2.45 -5.31
CA GLU A 102 17.31 2.57 -5.82
C GLU A 102 18.22 2.88 -4.64
N SER A 103 19.23 2.04 -4.38
CA SER A 103 20.30 2.46 -3.49
C SER A 103 20.89 3.76 -4.04
N GLU A 104 21.06 4.79 -3.20
CA GLU A 104 21.91 5.92 -3.57
C GLU A 104 23.25 5.38 -4.08
N ASN A 105 23.44 5.44 -5.40
CA ASN A 105 24.76 5.30 -5.99
C ASN A 105 25.53 6.56 -5.59
N ASN A 106 26.14 6.54 -4.39
CA ASN A 106 27.21 7.46 -4.01
C ASN A 106 28.49 7.13 -4.80
N LEU A 107 28.36 7.00 -6.12
CA LEU A 107 29.47 7.06 -7.05
C LEU A 107 29.52 8.52 -7.54
N LEU A 108 30.46 9.25 -6.96
CA LEU A 108 30.90 10.63 -7.27
C LEU A 108 30.23 11.75 -6.45
N LYS A 109 30.76 12.00 -5.25
CA LYS A 109 31.41 13.26 -4.87
C LYS A 109 32.32 13.09 -3.67
#